data_AF-I3EK67-F1
#
_entry.id   AF-I3EK67-F1
#
_cell.length_a   1.000
_cell.length_b   1.000
_cell.length_c   1.000
_cell.angle_alpha   90.00
_cell.angle_beta   90.00
_cell.angle_gamma   90.00
#
_symmetry.space_group_name_H-M   'P 1'
#
loop_
_entity.id
_entity.type
_entity.pdbx_description
1 polymer ?
#
loop_
_entity_poly.entity_id
_entity_poly.type
_entity_poly.pdbx_seq_one_letter_code
_entity_poly.pdbx_strand_id
1 'polypeptide(L)'
;MRRKNCSQINAKYMTLLNIIQRMWSDILKKKKDRDSYIIDTHDPEIVHFIKFDIIIVLSAELSVLYDRYQKRGYNKIKTDENLQVEIMEVIYNEVIEVLCEDEEEAERIIKVETVQNKQPKKVEDIYKEITENKNWKRVIDRSKNTNEVKQ
;
A
#
# COMPACT_ATOMS: atom_id res chain seq x y z
N MET A 1 26.73 16.68 -22.99
CA MET A 1 25.36 16.29 -22.58
C MET A 1 25.44 15.56 -21.24
N ARG A 2 24.80 16.10 -20.20
CA ARG A 2 25.06 15.81 -18.77
C ARG A 2 24.73 14.35 -18.39
N ARG A 3 25.74 13.55 -18.01
CA ARG A 3 25.57 12.38 -17.13
C ARG A 3 25.22 12.92 -15.73
N LYS A 4 23.93 13.01 -15.39
CA LYS A 4 23.51 13.31 -14.02
C LYS A 4 23.70 12.04 -13.16
N ASN A 5 24.63 12.12 -12.21
CA ASN A 5 24.68 11.45 -10.90
C ASN A 5 24.17 9.99 -10.79
N CYS A 6 24.98 9.04 -11.25
CA CYS A 6 24.80 7.61 -10.93
C CYS A 6 25.06 7.28 -9.43
N SER A 7 25.80 8.12 -8.71
CA SER A 7 26.13 7.90 -7.29
C SER A 7 24.97 8.15 -6.32
N GLN A 8 24.08 9.11 -6.61
CA GLN A 8 22.92 9.41 -5.76
C GLN A 8 21.81 8.37 -5.91
N ILE A 9 21.66 7.83 -7.12
CA ILE A 9 20.72 6.76 -7.46
C ILE A 9 21.07 5.52 -6.62
N ASN A 10 22.33 5.06 -6.66
CA ASN A 10 22.76 3.84 -5.96
C ASN A 10 22.61 3.93 -4.42
N ALA A 11 22.78 5.12 -3.84
CA ALA A 11 22.63 5.33 -2.39
C ALA A 11 21.18 5.26 -1.91
N LYS A 12 20.21 5.82 -2.68
CA LYS A 12 18.77 5.72 -2.35
C LYS A 12 18.32 4.26 -2.40
N TYR A 13 18.66 3.54 -3.47
CA TYR A 13 18.27 2.13 -3.62
C TYR A 13 18.97 1.21 -2.62
N MET A 14 20.25 1.43 -2.28
CA MET A 14 20.90 0.69 -1.20
C MET A 14 20.20 0.91 0.16
N THR A 15 19.74 2.13 0.43
CA THR A 15 19.06 2.44 1.70
C THR A 15 17.70 1.74 1.76
N LEU A 16 16.93 1.76 0.68
CA LEU A 16 15.66 1.04 0.56
C LEU A 16 15.89 -0.47 0.69
N LEU A 17 16.87 -1.03 -0.02
CA LEU A 17 17.27 -2.44 0.11
C LEU A 17 17.61 -2.81 1.56
N ASN A 18 18.31 -1.94 2.29
CA ASN A 18 18.63 -2.18 3.71
C ASN A 18 17.40 -2.12 4.62
N ILE A 19 16.47 -1.19 4.38
CA ILE A 19 15.20 -1.10 5.12
C ILE A 19 14.36 -2.35 4.86
N ILE A 20 14.24 -2.73 3.59
CA ILE A 20 13.55 -3.93 3.14
C ILE A 20 14.21 -5.16 3.77
N GLN A 21 15.53 -5.36 3.65
CA GLN A 21 16.24 -6.49 4.26
C GLN A 21 16.03 -6.58 5.77
N ARG A 22 16.00 -5.45 6.48
CA ARG A 22 15.68 -5.41 7.91
C ARG A 22 14.23 -5.83 8.16
N MET A 23 13.28 -5.27 7.41
CA MET A 23 11.87 -5.67 7.46
C MET A 23 11.69 -7.15 7.17
N TRP A 24 12.36 -7.69 6.15
CA TRP A 24 12.35 -9.11 5.80
C TRP A 24 12.97 -9.96 6.88
N SER A 25 14.08 -9.54 7.48
CA SER A 25 14.66 -10.25 8.63
C SER A 25 13.69 -10.26 9.81
N ASP A 26 12.95 -9.18 10.05
CA ASP A 26 11.96 -9.09 11.12
C ASP A 26 10.73 -9.94 10.81
N ILE A 27 10.25 -9.94 9.57
CA ILE A 27 9.18 -10.81 9.08
C ILE A 27 9.60 -12.27 9.19
N LEU A 28 10.81 -12.65 8.74
CA LEU A 28 11.33 -14.02 8.79
C LEU A 28 11.53 -14.50 10.23
N LYS A 29 12.02 -13.63 11.12
CA LYS A 29 12.12 -13.94 12.56
C LYS A 29 10.75 -14.15 13.20
N LYS A 30 9.75 -13.35 12.80
CA LYS A 30 8.36 -13.45 13.29
C LYS A 30 7.55 -14.56 12.59
N LYS A 31 7.96 -15.01 11.40
CA LYS A 31 7.31 -16.05 10.59
C LYS A 31 7.35 -17.44 11.19
N LYS A 32 8.15 -17.68 12.23
CA LYS A 32 8.19 -19.01 12.88
C LYS A 32 6.86 -19.46 13.48
N ASP A 33 5.88 -18.56 13.67
CA ASP A 33 4.60 -18.87 14.33
C ASP A 33 3.33 -18.35 13.62
N ARG A 34 3.41 -17.70 12.43
CA ARG A 34 2.22 -17.14 11.76
C ARG A 34 2.23 -17.25 10.24
N ASP A 35 1.08 -17.62 9.69
CA ASP A 35 0.84 -17.78 8.25
C ASP A 35 0.34 -16.50 7.54
N SER A 36 0.03 -15.44 8.29
CA SER A 36 -0.52 -14.19 7.75
C SER A 36 0.13 -12.93 8.34
N TYR A 37 0.27 -11.89 7.51
CA TYR A 37 0.87 -10.61 7.90
C TYR A 37 0.13 -9.43 7.27
N ILE A 38 0.11 -8.31 7.99
CA ILE A 38 -0.37 -7.01 7.52
C ILE A 38 0.83 -6.07 7.54
N ILE A 39 1.06 -5.37 6.43
CA ILE A 39 2.11 -4.36 6.30
C ILE A 39 1.44 -3.01 6.05
N ASP A 40 1.74 -2.04 6.91
CA ASP A 40 1.30 -0.66 6.79
C ASP A 40 2.48 0.20 6.31
N THR A 41 2.35 0.78 5.13
CA THR A 41 3.37 1.63 4.52
C THR A 41 2.74 2.64 3.57
N HIS A 42 3.43 3.76 3.37
CA HIS A 42 3.12 4.75 2.34
C HIS A 42 4.01 4.61 1.10
N ASP A 43 4.94 3.64 1.10
CA ASP A 43 5.88 3.39 0.02
C ASP A 43 5.41 2.20 -0.83
N PRO A 44 4.92 2.43 -2.06
CA PRO A 44 4.44 1.37 -2.93
C PRO A 44 5.56 0.52 -3.51
N GLU A 45 6.83 0.96 -3.48
CA GLU A 45 7.95 0.19 -4.03
C GLU A 45 8.12 -1.17 -3.33
N ILE A 46 7.59 -1.32 -2.11
CA ILE A 46 7.65 -2.56 -1.32
C ILE A 46 7.08 -3.79 -2.05
N VAL A 47 6.11 -3.58 -2.95
CA VAL A 47 5.39 -4.67 -3.62
C VAL A 47 6.26 -5.36 -4.68
N HIS A 48 7.35 -4.72 -5.15
CA HIS A 48 8.36 -5.39 -5.98
C HIS A 48 9.13 -6.48 -5.21
N PHE A 49 9.26 -6.30 -3.90
CA PHE A 49 10.08 -7.18 -3.07
C PHE A 49 9.24 -8.28 -2.47
N ILE A 50 8.03 -7.95 -2.00
CA ILE A 50 7.09 -8.86 -1.34
C ILE A 50 5.89 -9.09 -2.25
N LYS A 51 5.59 -10.36 -2.56
CA LYS A 51 4.31 -10.71 -3.16
C LYS A 51 3.21 -10.60 -2.11
N PHE A 52 2.19 -9.81 -2.41
CA PHE A 52 1.00 -9.65 -1.59
C PHE A 52 -0.18 -10.36 -2.24
N ASP A 53 -0.98 -11.05 -1.45
CA ASP A 53 -2.25 -11.59 -1.91
C ASP A 53 -3.22 -10.45 -2.24
N ILE A 54 -3.27 -9.44 -1.36
CA ILE A 54 -4.21 -8.31 -1.45
C ILE A 54 -3.50 -7.04 -1.02
N ILE A 55 -3.76 -5.95 -1.73
CA ILE A 55 -3.22 -4.62 -1.46
C ILE A 55 -4.37 -3.65 -1.29
N ILE A 56 -4.36 -2.92 -0.18
CA ILE A 56 -5.43 -2.00 0.17
C ILE A 56 -4.87 -0.59 0.15
N VAL A 57 -5.40 0.25 -0.75
CA VAL A 57 -5.03 1.67 -0.83
C VAL A 57 -6.10 2.49 -0.14
N LEU A 58 -5.74 3.12 0.97
CA LEU A 58 -6.66 3.94 1.74
C LEU A 58 -6.71 5.36 1.15
N SER A 59 -7.92 5.86 0.90
CA SER A 59 -8.16 7.26 0.53
C SER A 59 -9.03 7.97 1.56
N ALA A 60 -9.02 9.30 1.55
CA ALA A 60 -9.85 10.10 2.45
C ALA A 60 -10.22 11.45 1.85
N GLU A 61 -11.35 12.01 2.29
CA GLU A 61 -11.75 13.37 1.93
C GLU A 61 -10.67 14.39 2.34
N LEU A 62 -10.32 15.30 1.41
CA LEU A 62 -9.24 16.28 1.57
C LEU A 62 -9.42 17.18 2.79
N SER A 63 -10.67 17.55 3.11
CA SER A 63 -10.98 18.40 4.27
C SER A 63 -10.57 17.71 5.58
N VAL A 64 -10.81 16.39 5.67
CA VAL A 64 -10.44 15.57 6.84
C VAL A 64 -8.93 15.37 6.90
N LEU A 65 -8.26 15.16 5.76
CA LEU A 65 -6.81 15.06 5.71
C LEU A 65 -6.13 16.36 6.15
N TYR A 66 -6.64 17.51 5.69
CA TYR A 66 -6.15 18.83 6.13
C TYR A 66 -6.23 18.97 7.65
N ASP A 67 -7.39 18.67 8.25
CA ASP A 67 -7.57 18.72 9.69
C ASP A 67 -6.61 17.78 10.44
N ARG A 68 -6.36 16.58 9.90
CA ARG A 68 -5.39 15.62 10.45
C ARG A 68 -3.96 16.18 10.39
N TYR A 69 -3.56 16.81 9.29
CA TYR A 69 -2.23 17.40 9.13
C TYR A 69 -2.03 18.60 10.05
N GLN A 70 -3.04 19.47 10.19
CA GLN A 70 -3.02 20.58 11.13
C GLN A 70 -2.85 20.09 12.58
N LYS A 71 -3.63 19.07 12.99
CA LYS A 71 -3.50 18.45 14.32
C LYS A 71 -2.13 17.82 14.57
N ARG A 72 -1.46 17.34 13.52
CA ARG A 72 -0.08 16.81 13.58
C ARG A 72 1.00 17.91 13.58
N GLY A 73 0.61 19.18 13.47
CA GLY A 73 1.54 20.31 13.46
C GLY A 73 2.34 20.42 12.15
N TYR A 74 1.80 19.94 11.03
CA TYR A 74 2.48 20.07 9.74
C TYR A 74 2.51 21.53 9.30
N ASN A 75 3.62 21.96 8.71
CA ASN A 75 3.69 23.28 8.10
C ASN A 75 2.84 23.32 6.82
N LYS A 76 2.61 24.54 6.30
CA LYS A 76 1.78 24.74 5.11
C LYS A 76 2.32 23.99 3.88
N ILE A 77 3.62 24.09 3.64
CA ILE A 77 4.28 23.45 2.48
C ILE A 77 4.04 21.93 2.48
N LYS A 78 4.34 21.27 3.60
CA LYS A 78 4.17 19.82 3.75
C LYS A 78 2.70 19.42 3.68
N THR A 79 1.80 20.24 4.21
CA THR A 79 0.35 19.99 4.13
C THR A 79 -0.11 20.05 2.67
N ASP A 80 0.28 21.10 1.96
CA ASP A 80 -0.08 21.31 0.55
C ASP A 80 0.49 20.17 -0.32
N GLU A 81 1.74 19.78 -0.12
CA GLU A 81 2.37 18.64 -0.82
C GLU A 81 1.60 17.33 -0.61
N ASN A 82 1.26 16.98 0.64
CA ASN A 82 0.53 15.74 0.92
C ASN A 82 -0.91 15.76 0.40
N LEU A 83 -1.56 16.93 0.39
CA LEU A 83 -2.89 17.06 -0.21
C LEU A 83 -2.84 16.94 -1.73
N GLN A 84 -1.80 17.47 -2.39
CA GLN A 84 -1.61 17.28 -3.83
C GLN A 84 -1.37 15.80 -4.17
N VAL A 85 -0.61 15.09 -3.34
CA VAL A 85 -0.43 13.63 -3.48
C VAL A 85 -1.76 12.89 -3.45
N GLU A 86 -2.66 13.24 -2.52
CA GLU A 86 -4.01 12.64 -2.47
C GLU A 86 -4.86 13.03 -3.68
N ILE A 87 -4.87 14.33 -4.06
CA ILE A 87 -5.66 14.84 -5.20
C ILE A 87 -5.29 14.12 -6.51
N MET A 88 -3.99 13.90 -6.72
CA MET A 88 -3.46 13.27 -7.93
C MET A 88 -3.46 11.74 -7.85
N GLU A 89 -3.95 11.17 -6.74
CA GLU A 89 -3.99 9.74 -6.47
C GLU A 89 -2.63 9.05 -6.67
N VAL A 90 -1.54 9.73 -6.32
CA VAL A 90 -0.17 9.30 -6.66
C VAL A 90 0.10 7.88 -6.13
N ILE A 91 -0.25 7.60 -4.87
CA ILE A 91 -0.03 6.27 -4.28
C ILE A 91 -0.81 5.18 -5.03
N TYR A 92 -2.07 5.42 -5.38
CA TYR A 92 -2.87 4.45 -6.11
C TYR A 92 -2.27 4.16 -7.50
N ASN A 93 -1.86 5.22 -8.20
CA ASN A 93 -1.24 5.11 -9.52
C ASN A 93 0.13 4.42 -9.46
N GLU A 94 0.98 4.75 -8.47
CA GLU A 94 2.27 4.09 -8.28
C GLU A 94 2.09 2.60 -7.94
N VAL A 95 1.12 2.22 -7.10
CA VAL A 95 0.81 0.80 -6.84
C VAL A 95 0.42 0.08 -8.14
N ILE A 96 -0.41 0.70 -8.98
CA ILE A 96 -0.78 0.17 -10.29
C ILE A 96 0.43 0.04 -11.20
N GLU A 97 1.25 1.08 -11.34
CA GLU A 97 2.43 1.07 -12.21
C GLU A 97 3.43 -0.01 -11.82
N VAL A 98 3.52 -0.32 -10.52
CA VAL A 98 4.43 -1.32 -10.00
C VAL A 98 3.90 -2.75 -10.15
N LEU A 99 2.59 -2.97 -10.00
CA LEU A 99 2.00 -4.33 -10.01
C LEU A 99 1.40 -4.73 -11.36
N CYS A 100 0.86 -3.78 -12.12
CA CYS A 100 0.05 -4.09 -13.29
C CYS A 100 0.94 -4.35 -14.52
N GLU A 101 1.81 -5.36 -14.43
CA GLU A 101 2.35 -6.01 -15.63
C GLU A 101 1.23 -6.77 -16.38
N ASP A 102 0.19 -7.23 -15.65
CA ASP A 102 -1.01 -7.87 -16.20
C ASP A 102 -2.33 -7.42 -15.52
N GLU A 103 -3.47 -7.74 -16.14
CA GLU A 103 -4.81 -7.42 -15.61
C GLU A 103 -5.15 -8.22 -14.34
N GLU A 104 -4.48 -9.36 -14.07
CA GLU A 104 -4.77 -10.20 -12.92
C GLU A 104 -4.17 -9.63 -11.62
N GLU A 105 -2.99 -9.02 -11.69
CA GLU A 105 -2.36 -8.36 -10.55
C GLU A 105 -3.08 -7.07 -10.18
N ALA A 106 -3.66 -6.37 -11.17
CA ALA A 106 -4.53 -5.22 -10.95
C ALA A 106 -5.75 -5.58 -10.08
N GLU A 107 -6.30 -6.79 -10.23
CA GLU A 107 -7.42 -7.26 -9.40
C GLU A 107 -7.03 -7.38 -7.92
N ARG A 108 -5.75 -7.49 -7.54
CA ARG A 108 -5.35 -7.58 -6.12
C ARG A 108 -5.44 -6.25 -5.38
N ILE A 109 -5.56 -5.14 -6.11
CA ILE A 109 -5.58 -3.79 -5.57
C ILE A 109 -7.03 -3.40 -5.25
N ILE A 110 -7.28 -3.00 -4.01
CA ILE A 110 -8.57 -2.52 -3.53
C ILE A 110 -8.38 -1.13 -2.95
N LYS A 111 -8.95 -0.13 -3.62
CA LYS A 111 -9.01 1.24 -3.08
C LYS A 111 -10.23 1.37 -2.16
N VAL A 112 -10.02 1.91 -0.97
CA VAL A 112 -11.06 2.06 0.05
C VAL A 112 -11.08 3.48 0.57
N GLU A 113 -12.23 4.14 0.46
CA GLU A 113 -12.43 5.45 1.08
C GLU A 113 -12.71 5.28 2.57
N THR A 114 -11.89 5.90 3.42
CA THR A 114 -11.95 5.74 4.88
C THR A 114 -12.85 6.75 5.58
N VAL A 115 -13.43 7.68 4.83
CA VAL A 115 -14.26 8.77 5.34
C VAL A 115 -15.61 8.73 4.65
N GLN A 116 -16.68 8.98 5.40
CA GLN A 116 -18.01 9.19 4.86
C GLN A 116 -18.64 10.38 5.60
N ASN A 117 -19.16 11.35 4.85
CA ASN A 117 -19.76 12.56 5.42
C ASN A 117 -18.83 13.29 6.43
N LYS A 118 -17.54 13.46 6.07
CA LYS A 118 -16.49 14.05 6.92
C LYS A 118 -16.18 13.31 8.23
N GLN A 119 -16.73 12.12 8.44
CA GLN A 119 -16.45 11.29 9.60
C GLN A 119 -15.68 10.03 9.19
N PRO A 120 -14.73 9.55 10.01
CA PRO A 120 -14.12 8.26 9.77
C PRO A 120 -15.19 7.15 9.72
N LYS A 121 -15.14 6.30 8.70
CA LYS A 121 -15.94 5.08 8.67
C LYS A 121 -15.55 4.18 9.84
N LYS A 122 -16.48 3.37 10.32
CA LYS A 122 -16.17 2.35 11.32
C LYS A 122 -15.31 1.27 10.68
N VAL A 123 -14.50 0.61 11.50
CA VAL A 123 -13.62 -0.47 11.03
C VAL A 123 -14.44 -1.63 10.48
N GLU A 124 -15.60 -1.91 11.08
CA GLU A 124 -16.51 -2.97 10.64
C GLU A 124 -17.08 -2.69 9.24
N ASP A 125 -17.40 -1.43 8.94
CA ASP A 125 -17.92 -1.02 7.63
C ASP A 125 -16.83 -1.14 6.55
N ILE A 126 -15.61 -0.70 6.87
CA ILE A 126 -14.43 -0.86 6.01
C ILE A 126 -14.14 -2.34 5.74
N TYR A 127 -14.16 -3.16 6.79
CA TYR A 127 -13.94 -4.60 6.67
C TYR A 127 -15.00 -5.26 5.77
N LYS A 128 -16.26 -4.87 5.93
CA LYS A 128 -17.34 -5.35 5.07
C LYS A 128 -17.13 -4.93 3.61
N GLU A 129 -16.80 -3.67 3.36
CA GLU A 129 -16.52 -3.14 2.01
C GLU A 129 -15.38 -3.91 1.32
N ILE A 130 -14.31 -4.20 2.06
CA ILE A 130 -13.17 -4.98 1.57
C ILE A 130 -13.60 -6.42 1.25
N THR A 131 -14.29 -7.09 2.18
CA THR A 131 -14.61 -8.53 2.05
C THR A 131 -15.73 -8.83 1.06
N GLU A 132 -16.65 -7.88 0.86
CA GLU A 132 -17.71 -7.98 -0.15
C GLU A 132 -17.20 -7.68 -1.57
N ASN A 133 -16.02 -7.07 -1.69
CA ASN A 133 -15.39 -6.77 -2.95
C ASN A 133 -15.18 -8.06 -3.78
N LYS A 134 -15.58 -8.02 -5.05
CA LYS A 134 -15.44 -9.15 -5.99
C LYS A 134 -13.99 -9.58 -6.14
N ASN A 135 -13.08 -8.61 -6.14
CA ASN A 135 -11.64 -8.83 -6.24
C ASN A 135 -11.12 -9.62 -5.03
N TRP A 136 -11.52 -9.21 -3.82
CA TRP A 136 -11.19 -9.92 -2.58
C TRP A 136 -11.62 -11.39 -2.65
N LYS A 137 -12.88 -11.66 -2.98
CA LYS A 137 -13.42 -13.03 -3.06
C LYS A 137 -12.65 -13.88 -4.07
N ARG A 138 -12.38 -13.33 -5.26
CA ARG A 138 -11.65 -14.02 -6.33
C ARG A 138 -10.21 -14.34 -5.95
N VAL A 139 -9.54 -13.47 -5.18
CA VAL A 139 -8.20 -13.75 -4.65
C VAL A 139 -8.24 -14.87 -3.61
N ILE A 140 -9.17 -14.81 -2.66
CA ILE A 140 -9.30 -15.82 -1.61
C ILE A 140 -9.60 -17.20 -2.21
N ASP A 141 -10.52 -17.29 -3.17
CA ASP A 141 -10.88 -18.56 -3.81
C ASP A 141 -9.69 -19.16 -4.60
N ARG A 142 -8.86 -18.32 -5.25
CA ARG A 142 -7.61 -18.77 -5.89
C ARG A 142 -6.58 -19.28 -4.89
N SER A 143 -6.39 -18.59 -3.76
CA SER A 143 -5.42 -19.01 -2.74
C SER A 143 -5.75 -20.40 -2.18
N LYS A 144 -7.04 -20.72 -2.01
CA LYS A 144 -7.52 -22.04 -1.56
C LYS A 144 -7.23 -23.13 -2.58
N ASN A 145 -7.55 -22.91 -3.86
CA ASN A 145 -7.28 -23.87 -4.93
C ASN A 145 -5.78 -24.16 -5.11
N THR A 146 -4.92 -23.15 -4.89
CA THR A 146 -3.46 -23.33 -5.02
C THR A 146 -2.86 -24.19 -3.91
N ASN A 147 -3.49 -24.20 -2.73
CA ASN A 147 -3.08 -25.02 -1.58
C ASN A 147 -3.58 -26.47 -1.69
N GLU A 148 -4.71 -26.71 -2.36
CA GLU A 148 -5.24 -28.07 -2.60
C GLU A 148 -4.44 -28.84 -3.67
N VAL A 149 -3.86 -28.15 -4.66
CA VAL A 149 -3.03 -28.77 -5.71
C VAL A 149 -1.62 -29.17 -5.22
N LYS A 150 -1.21 -28.68 -4.04
CA LYS A 150 0.09 -28.99 -3.41
C LYS A 150 0.03 -30.06 -2.32
N GLN A 151 -1.11 -30.73 -2.15
CA GLN A 151 -1.27 -31.92 -1.29
C GLN A 151 -1.32 -33.20 -2.11
#